data_AF-A0A3D1P917-F1
#
_entry.id   AF-A0A3D1P917-F1
#
_cell.length_a   1.000
_cell.length_b   1.000
_cell.length_c   1.000
_cell.angle_alpha   90.00
_cell.angle_beta   90.00
_cell.angle_gamma   90.00
#
_symmetry.space_group_name_H-M   'P 1'
#
loop_
_entity.id
_entity.type
_entity.pdbx_description
1 polymer ?
#
loop_
_entity_poly.entity_id
_entity_poly.type
_entity_poly.pdbx_seq_one_letter_code
_entity_poly.pdbx_strand_id
1 'polypeptide(L)'
;MRSRTKAIALVKPLKKMVVPITCGILASIVLNTSAIAQTQGKPVSIPGLESLPLPGMNLSFVSNFEQLFNPNSSSGNANNEPVTTWITLDGRNLFQIAASSREDLSKRVEDIQPRLQTISQKHFQSGSQEVEVKVQRQFVTNQQGLQVTYPDIYVNGQRLLTVTDLDAKVQGENDPQDVARKLRQSLEQDLKIAKQERQPPYLLRQGAVASGVFFSVIICSWGVRRWQKRLQSRTTISTATVSPTDSVTTQLTQQQHQNLQEARQRLFQAAQALIWGGGTLVILSLFPYTRIIPVWILTVLFKVPAIRIPSLVGIVTLGTYVAIRLSYVLIDRFTTALANNSLLGVQDSYVRLQLRVMTISAVTKGIATFGGVGIGILFALSTLGVNLAPVLAGAGLIGVGISLAAQSLIKDAINGFLIIVEDQYAVGDVINVGDVGGMVENLNLRITQVRDGEGRLITIPNSEIKTVANLSSRWSRVDLQIPIAYDTDIDRAMNLIDTIGLEMDRDPKWQEP
;
A
#
# COMPACT_ATOMS: atom_id res chain seq x y z
N MET A 1 67.90 20.43 -4.88
CA MET A 1 67.27 19.09 -4.88
C MET A 1 65.92 19.16 -5.57
N ARG A 2 65.74 18.42 -6.67
CA ARG A 2 64.47 18.32 -7.42
C ARG A 2 63.38 17.68 -6.57
N SER A 3 62.16 18.24 -6.56
CA SER A 3 60.91 17.47 -6.69
C SER A 3 59.66 18.36 -6.70
N ARG A 4 59.20 18.66 -7.92
CA ARG A 4 57.82 18.68 -8.44
C ARG A 4 56.69 19.40 -7.66
N THR A 5 56.40 20.58 -8.21
CA THR A 5 55.10 21.24 -8.42
C THR A 5 54.00 20.34 -9.00
N LYS A 6 52.76 20.47 -8.50
CA LYS A 6 51.46 20.60 -9.22
C LYS A 6 50.32 20.59 -8.18
N ALA A 7 49.68 21.72 -7.88
CA ALA A 7 48.72 22.50 -8.65
C ALA A 7 47.27 21.99 -8.54
N ILE A 8 46.47 22.86 -7.93
CA ILE A 8 45.01 22.91 -7.80
C ILE A 8 44.31 22.80 -9.16
N ALA A 9 43.25 21.98 -9.24
CA ALA A 9 42.14 22.03 -10.20
C ALA A 9 41.29 20.77 -9.96
N LEU A 10 39.96 20.71 -10.01
CA LEU A 10 38.91 21.63 -10.38
C LEU A 10 37.62 20.92 -9.91
N VAL A 11 36.65 21.64 -9.36
CA VAL A 11 35.28 21.16 -9.30
C VAL A 11 34.84 20.88 -10.75
N LYS A 12 34.42 19.65 -11.05
CA LYS A 12 33.67 19.34 -12.27
C LYS A 12 32.46 18.45 -11.94
N PRO A 13 31.33 18.68 -12.63
CA PRO A 13 30.00 18.41 -12.11
C PRO A 13 29.56 16.97 -12.39
N LEU A 14 28.61 16.49 -11.58
CA LEU A 14 27.76 15.34 -11.88
C LEU A 14 27.26 15.45 -13.33
N LYS A 15 27.81 14.63 -14.23
CA LYS A 15 27.29 14.44 -15.58
C LYS A 15 26.88 12.99 -15.75
N LYS A 16 25.58 12.84 -16.06
CA LYS A 16 24.91 11.72 -16.72
C LYS A 16 24.73 10.44 -15.88
N MET A 17 23.71 10.50 -15.02
CA MET A 17 22.96 9.32 -14.60
C MET A 17 21.72 9.24 -15.51
N VAL A 18 21.89 8.67 -16.69
CA VAL A 18 20.83 8.41 -17.67
C VAL A 18 20.74 6.90 -17.82
N VAL A 19 19.56 6.35 -17.51
CA VAL A 19 19.07 4.97 -17.76
C VAL A 19 19.56 3.89 -16.75
N PRO A 20 18.66 3.07 -16.18
CA PRO A 20 17.38 2.65 -16.77
C PRO A 20 16.14 3.15 -16.02
N ILE A 21 15.56 4.25 -16.51
CA ILE A 21 14.13 4.57 -16.34
C ILE A 21 13.28 3.71 -17.31
N THR A 22 13.91 2.99 -18.25
CA THR A 22 13.22 2.14 -19.23
C THR A 22 12.64 0.83 -18.67
N CYS A 23 13.04 0.39 -17.46
CA CYS A 23 12.39 -0.75 -16.79
C CYS A 23 11.20 -0.35 -15.90
N GLY A 24 11.16 0.91 -15.45
CA GLY A 24 10.07 1.43 -14.62
C GLY A 24 8.76 1.62 -15.39
N ILE A 25 8.83 1.87 -16.70
CA ILE A 25 7.65 2.14 -17.53
C ILE A 25 6.80 0.87 -17.71
N LEU A 26 7.40 -0.32 -17.78
CA LEU A 26 6.64 -1.59 -17.85
C LEU A 26 5.97 -1.97 -16.51
N ALA A 27 6.54 -1.56 -15.37
CA ALA A 27 5.94 -1.79 -14.05
C ALA A 27 4.91 -0.71 -13.67
N SER A 28 5.12 0.54 -14.07
CA SER A 28 4.17 1.64 -13.83
C SER A 28 2.91 1.52 -14.67
N ILE A 29 2.95 0.89 -15.85
CA ILE A 29 1.74 0.62 -16.65
C ILE A 29 0.86 -0.47 -15.99
N VAL A 30 1.43 -1.35 -15.16
CA VAL A 30 0.68 -2.41 -14.46
C VAL A 30 0.23 -1.99 -13.05
N LEU A 31 0.92 -1.04 -12.41
CA LEU A 31 0.63 -0.62 -11.03
C LEU A 31 -0.15 0.70 -10.90
N ASN A 32 -0.22 1.54 -11.94
CA ASN A 32 -0.84 2.87 -11.83
C ASN A 32 -2.34 2.92 -12.18
N THR A 33 -2.97 1.78 -12.47
CA THR A 33 -4.43 1.69 -12.72
C THR A 33 -5.24 1.20 -11.51
N SER A 34 -4.59 0.77 -10.42
CA SER A 34 -5.30 0.39 -9.18
C SER A 34 -5.66 1.58 -8.28
N ALA A 35 -5.31 2.81 -8.67
CA ALA A 35 -5.54 4.02 -7.86
C ALA A 35 -6.64 4.97 -8.40
N ILE A 36 -7.38 4.62 -9.46
CA ILE A 36 -8.46 5.48 -10.00
C ILE A 36 -9.70 4.66 -10.34
N ALA A 37 -10.33 4.06 -9.33
CA ALA A 37 -11.66 3.46 -9.46
C ALA A 37 -12.58 3.86 -8.30
N GLN A 38 -12.54 5.13 -7.91
CA GLN A 38 -13.63 5.81 -7.19
C GLN A 38 -13.63 7.28 -7.60
N THR A 39 -14.30 7.61 -8.70
CA THR A 39 -14.95 8.91 -8.91
C THR A 39 -15.85 8.82 -10.13
N GLN A 40 -17.05 9.38 -10.00
CA GLN A 40 -18.15 9.22 -10.92
C GLN A 40 -17.95 9.93 -12.27
N GLY A 41 -18.47 9.29 -13.33
CA GLY A 41 -19.08 9.89 -14.53
C GLY A 41 -18.49 11.18 -15.13
N LYS A 42 -17.61 11.04 -16.13
CA LYS A 42 -17.59 11.72 -17.45
C LYS A 42 -16.26 11.45 -18.18
N PRO A 43 -16.23 11.31 -19.52
CA PRO A 43 -14.98 11.15 -20.25
C PRO A 43 -14.25 12.50 -20.37
N VAL A 44 -13.03 12.58 -19.84
CA VAL A 44 -12.09 13.68 -20.09
C VAL A 44 -11.10 13.22 -21.15
N SER A 45 -11.10 13.89 -22.30
CA SER A 45 -10.11 13.72 -23.37
C SER A 45 -8.83 14.49 -23.02
N ILE A 46 -7.69 13.80 -22.93
CA ILE A 46 -6.36 14.42 -22.84
C ILE A 46 -5.62 14.17 -24.17
N PRO A 47 -5.30 15.21 -24.95
CA PRO A 47 -4.55 15.05 -26.20
C PRO A 47 -3.04 14.97 -25.93
N GLY A 48 -2.31 14.14 -26.70
CA GLY A 48 -0.84 14.25 -26.80
C GLY A 48 0.03 13.00 -26.53
N LEU A 49 -0.45 11.79 -26.81
CA LEU A 49 0.40 10.57 -26.77
C LEU A 49 0.34 9.70 -28.05
N GLU A 50 -0.31 10.19 -29.12
CA GLU A 50 -0.17 9.60 -30.44
C GLU A 50 1.17 10.02 -31.06
N SER A 51 2.16 9.13 -31.04
CA SER A 51 3.09 8.87 -32.16
C SER A 51 4.43 8.27 -31.68
N LEU A 52 4.46 6.94 -31.54
CA LEU A 52 5.68 6.15 -31.76
C LEU A 52 5.26 4.85 -32.47
N PRO A 53 5.62 4.63 -33.74
CA PRO A 53 5.20 3.45 -34.48
C PRO A 53 6.15 2.29 -34.14
N LEU A 54 5.73 1.38 -33.25
CA LEU A 54 6.35 0.06 -33.14
C LEU A 54 5.46 -0.95 -33.90
N PRO A 55 5.92 -1.49 -35.04
CA PRO A 55 5.10 -2.37 -35.85
C PRO A 55 4.95 -3.74 -35.19
N GLY A 56 3.72 -4.13 -34.86
CA GLY A 56 3.34 -5.53 -34.66
C GLY A 56 3.17 -6.04 -33.22
N MET A 57 3.17 -5.19 -32.19
CA MET A 57 2.71 -5.58 -30.85
C MET A 57 1.28 -5.06 -30.62
N ASN A 58 0.28 -5.82 -31.07
CA ASN A 58 -1.07 -5.63 -30.56
C ASN A 58 -1.09 -6.14 -29.11
N LEU A 59 -1.09 -5.23 -28.13
CA LEU A 59 -1.08 -5.50 -26.69
C LEU A 59 -2.45 -6.00 -26.19
N SER A 60 -3.13 -6.86 -26.94
CA SER A 60 -4.38 -7.53 -26.52
C SER A 60 -4.19 -8.39 -25.26
N PHE A 61 -2.95 -8.67 -24.86
CA PHE A 61 -2.62 -9.23 -23.55
C PHE A 61 -3.09 -8.33 -22.39
N VAL A 62 -3.02 -7.00 -22.52
CA VAL A 62 -3.41 -6.04 -21.47
C VAL A 62 -4.92 -5.97 -21.32
N SER A 63 -5.68 -6.00 -22.43
CA SER A 63 -7.15 -6.10 -22.38
C SER A 63 -7.63 -7.44 -21.82
N ASN A 64 -6.89 -8.52 -22.08
CA ASN A 64 -7.13 -9.83 -21.47
C ASN A 64 -6.79 -9.84 -19.97
N PHE A 65 -5.85 -9.00 -19.53
CA PHE A 65 -5.45 -8.88 -18.14
C PHE A 65 -6.59 -8.31 -17.29
N GLU A 66 -7.27 -7.23 -17.71
CA GLU A 66 -8.42 -6.69 -16.97
C GLU A 66 -9.56 -7.71 -16.76
N GLN A 67 -9.87 -8.54 -17.77
CA GLN A 67 -10.87 -9.60 -17.64
C GLN A 67 -10.43 -10.75 -16.72
N LEU A 68 -9.12 -10.98 -16.55
CA LEU A 68 -8.58 -11.96 -15.62
C LEU A 68 -8.67 -11.50 -14.15
N PHE A 69 -8.61 -10.20 -13.87
CA PHE A 69 -8.73 -9.65 -12.50
C PHE A 69 -10.17 -9.33 -12.09
N ASN A 70 -11.12 -9.31 -13.03
CA ASN A 70 -12.54 -9.12 -12.72
C ASN A 70 -13.45 -10.24 -13.27
N PRO A 71 -13.28 -11.51 -12.85
CA PRO A 71 -14.21 -12.58 -13.22
C PRO A 71 -15.55 -12.48 -12.48
N ASN A 72 -15.74 -11.48 -11.61
CA ASN A 72 -16.84 -11.36 -10.66
C ASN A 72 -17.75 -10.14 -10.90
N SER A 73 -17.82 -9.57 -12.11
CA SER A 73 -19.03 -8.85 -12.54
C SER A 73 -20.14 -9.83 -12.94
N SER A 74 -20.44 -10.77 -12.05
CA SER A 74 -21.77 -11.37 -11.89
C SER A 74 -21.82 -11.91 -10.48
N SER A 75 -21.71 -10.98 -9.52
CA SER A 75 -22.45 -11.12 -8.26
C SER A 75 -23.84 -11.60 -8.65
N GLY A 76 -24.27 -12.71 -8.06
CA GLY A 76 -25.65 -13.14 -8.15
C GLY A 76 -26.50 -11.96 -7.70
N ASN A 77 -27.19 -11.33 -8.64
CA ASN A 77 -28.02 -10.18 -8.40
C ASN A 77 -29.39 -10.49 -8.98
N ALA A 78 -30.40 -10.07 -8.23
CA ALA A 78 -31.84 -10.32 -8.38
C ALA A 78 -32.48 -9.77 -9.68
N ASN A 79 -31.67 -9.47 -10.70
CA ASN A 79 -32.11 -8.94 -11.98
C ASN A 79 -31.86 -10.00 -13.04
N ASN A 80 -32.85 -10.24 -13.89
CA ASN A 80 -32.91 -11.25 -14.95
C ASN A 80 -31.89 -10.99 -16.09
N GLU A 81 -30.63 -10.71 -15.76
CA GLU A 81 -29.55 -10.40 -16.69
C GLU A 81 -28.96 -11.70 -17.27
N PRO A 82 -28.74 -11.74 -18.60
CA PRO A 82 -28.18 -12.92 -19.25
C PRO A 82 -26.74 -13.18 -18.79
N VAL A 83 -26.41 -14.44 -18.53
CA VAL A 83 -25.05 -14.88 -18.21
C VAL A 83 -24.27 -15.03 -19.51
N THR A 84 -23.04 -14.54 -19.57
CA THR A 84 -22.25 -14.51 -20.81
C THR A 84 -20.91 -15.21 -20.68
N THR A 85 -20.38 -15.70 -21.80
CA THR A 85 -19.02 -16.25 -21.89
C THR A 85 -18.45 -16.08 -23.29
N TRP A 86 -17.12 -16.05 -23.37
CA TRP A 86 -16.40 -15.99 -24.65
C TRP A 86 -16.15 -17.40 -25.19
N ILE A 87 -16.41 -17.58 -26.48
CA ILE A 87 -15.91 -18.71 -27.26
C ILE A 87 -14.52 -18.36 -27.76
N THR A 88 -13.57 -19.27 -27.55
CA THR A 88 -12.15 -18.99 -27.79
C THR A 88 -11.51 -19.95 -28.77
N LEU A 89 -10.53 -19.47 -29.52
CA LEU A 89 -9.67 -20.28 -30.38
C LEU A 89 -8.21 -19.90 -30.08
N ASP A 90 -7.40 -20.88 -29.69
CA ASP A 90 -6.00 -20.69 -29.29
C ASP A 90 -5.80 -19.63 -28.18
N GLY A 91 -6.79 -19.49 -27.28
CA GLY A 91 -6.79 -18.49 -26.22
C GLY A 91 -7.12 -17.06 -26.67
N ARG A 92 -7.55 -16.86 -27.93
CA ARG A 92 -8.19 -15.60 -28.38
C ARG A 92 -9.69 -15.68 -28.23
N ASN A 93 -10.29 -14.61 -27.71
CA ASN A 93 -11.73 -14.41 -27.71
C ASN A 93 -12.21 -14.15 -29.14
N LEU A 94 -13.04 -15.03 -29.69
CA LEU A 94 -13.61 -14.86 -31.03
C LEU A 94 -14.94 -14.10 -30.97
N PHE A 95 -15.86 -14.58 -30.16
CA PHE A 95 -17.18 -13.97 -29.98
C PHE A 95 -17.79 -14.36 -28.64
N GLN A 96 -18.73 -13.54 -28.17
CA GLN A 96 -19.42 -13.74 -26.90
C GLN A 96 -20.80 -14.36 -27.14
N ILE A 97 -21.17 -15.32 -26.28
CA ILE A 97 -22.50 -15.94 -26.25
C ILE A 97 -23.16 -15.71 -24.88
N ALA A 98 -24.49 -15.74 -24.86
CA ALA A 98 -25.33 -15.36 -23.73
C ALA A 98 -26.45 -16.38 -23.46
N ALA A 99 -26.73 -16.72 -22.20
CA ALA A 99 -27.83 -17.62 -21.86
C ALA A 99 -28.61 -17.15 -20.62
N SER A 100 -29.81 -17.69 -20.47
CA SER A 100 -30.71 -17.42 -19.33
C SER A 100 -30.14 -17.88 -17.99
N SER A 101 -29.39 -18.98 -17.99
CA SER A 101 -28.81 -19.57 -16.79
C SER A 101 -27.37 -20.03 -17.02
N ARG A 102 -26.61 -20.23 -15.94
CA ARG A 102 -25.26 -20.83 -16.01
C ARG A 102 -25.28 -22.25 -16.57
N GLU A 103 -26.37 -22.99 -16.34
CA GLU A 103 -26.52 -24.35 -16.86
C GLU A 103 -26.71 -24.34 -18.38
N ASP A 104 -27.62 -23.49 -18.87
CA ASP A 104 -27.87 -23.33 -20.32
C ASP A 104 -26.61 -22.82 -21.03
N LEU A 105 -25.89 -21.88 -20.41
CA LEU A 105 -24.63 -21.37 -20.94
C LEU A 105 -23.58 -22.49 -21.07
N SER A 106 -23.48 -23.35 -20.04
CA SER A 106 -22.53 -24.46 -20.05
C SER A 106 -22.83 -25.46 -21.17
N LYS A 107 -24.11 -25.81 -21.36
CA LYS A 107 -24.56 -26.67 -22.47
C LYS A 107 -24.26 -26.04 -23.84
N ARG A 108 -24.49 -24.72 -24.00
CA ARG A 108 -24.15 -24.01 -25.24
C ARG A 108 -22.64 -24.03 -25.52
N VAL A 109 -21.80 -23.83 -24.51
CA VAL A 109 -20.34 -23.92 -24.67
C VAL A 109 -19.91 -25.33 -25.06
N GLU A 110 -20.48 -26.35 -24.41
CA GLU A 110 -20.20 -27.76 -24.68
C GLU A 110 -20.59 -28.18 -26.11
N ASP A 111 -21.58 -27.51 -26.72
CA ASP A 111 -21.94 -27.72 -28.12
C ASP A 111 -21.06 -26.93 -29.10
N ILE A 112 -20.85 -25.63 -28.84
CA ILE A 112 -20.20 -24.72 -29.79
C ILE A 112 -18.67 -24.90 -29.82
N GLN A 113 -18.04 -25.05 -28.65
CA GLN A 113 -16.58 -25.08 -28.53
C GLN A 113 -15.96 -26.30 -29.26
N PRO A 114 -16.46 -27.53 -29.11
CA PRO A 114 -15.91 -28.69 -29.84
C PRO A 114 -16.18 -28.63 -31.35
N ARG A 115 -17.32 -28.08 -31.77
CA ARG A 115 -17.63 -27.85 -33.19
C ARG A 115 -16.65 -26.87 -33.81
N LEU A 116 -16.39 -25.73 -33.15
CA LEU A 116 -15.40 -24.76 -33.59
C LEU A 116 -14.01 -25.39 -33.72
N GLN A 117 -13.59 -26.19 -32.74
CA GLN A 117 -12.31 -26.90 -32.77
C GLN A 117 -12.23 -27.85 -33.97
N THR A 118 -13.28 -28.65 -34.21
CA THR A 118 -13.34 -29.58 -35.34
C THR A 118 -13.27 -28.86 -36.69
N ILE A 119 -14.06 -27.80 -36.84
CA ILE A 119 -14.12 -26.95 -38.05
C ILE A 119 -12.75 -26.32 -38.31
N SER A 120 -12.16 -25.71 -37.27
CA SER A 120 -10.87 -25.04 -37.38
C SER A 120 -9.76 -26.03 -37.72
N GLN A 121 -9.72 -27.20 -37.08
CA GLN A 121 -8.72 -28.23 -37.37
C GLN A 121 -8.79 -28.75 -38.81
N LYS A 122 -10.00 -29.03 -39.32
CA LYS A 122 -10.19 -29.40 -40.73
C LYS A 122 -9.74 -28.29 -41.67
N HIS A 123 -10.10 -27.04 -41.37
CA HIS A 123 -9.68 -25.89 -42.16
C HIS A 123 -8.16 -25.69 -42.14
N PHE A 124 -7.48 -25.92 -41.01
CA PHE A 124 -6.03 -25.82 -40.93
C PHE A 124 -5.30 -26.93 -41.69
N GLN A 125 -5.91 -28.10 -41.82
CA GLN A 125 -5.39 -29.23 -42.61
C GLN A 125 -5.67 -29.10 -44.11
N SER A 126 -6.67 -28.31 -44.52
CA SER A 126 -6.98 -28.11 -45.93
C SER A 126 -5.91 -27.27 -46.64
N GLY A 127 -5.60 -27.60 -47.89
CA GLY A 127 -4.70 -26.77 -48.73
C GLY A 127 -5.33 -25.44 -49.16
N SER A 128 -6.66 -25.29 -49.04
CA SER A 128 -7.40 -24.08 -49.43
C SER A 128 -7.27 -22.96 -48.39
N GLN A 129 -6.98 -21.72 -48.83
CA GLN A 129 -6.99 -20.56 -47.93
C GLN A 129 -8.38 -19.94 -47.73
N GLU A 130 -9.37 -20.39 -48.51
CA GLU A 130 -10.73 -19.86 -48.41
C GLU A 130 -11.47 -20.45 -47.21
N VAL A 131 -12.11 -19.56 -46.46
CA VAL A 131 -13.06 -19.87 -45.38
C VAL A 131 -14.39 -19.34 -45.85
N GLU A 132 -15.38 -20.21 -45.98
CA GLU A 132 -16.74 -19.79 -46.31
C GLU A 132 -17.60 -19.80 -45.05
N VAL A 133 -18.01 -18.61 -44.58
CA VAL A 133 -18.97 -18.47 -43.49
C VAL A 133 -20.33 -18.06 -44.06
N LYS A 134 -21.34 -18.93 -43.90
CA LYS A 134 -22.72 -18.72 -44.36
C LYS A 134 -23.65 -18.53 -43.18
N VAL A 135 -24.60 -17.62 -43.32
CA VAL A 135 -25.72 -17.46 -42.39
C VAL A 135 -26.96 -18.05 -43.06
N GLN A 136 -27.56 -19.06 -42.43
CA GLN A 136 -28.78 -19.71 -42.90
C GLN A 136 -29.91 -19.48 -41.88
N ARG A 137 -31.16 -19.48 -42.34
CA ARG A 137 -32.32 -19.33 -41.47
C ARG A 137 -32.77 -20.71 -40.99
N GLN A 138 -32.83 -20.90 -39.67
CA GLN A 138 -33.39 -22.09 -39.05
C GLN A 138 -34.77 -21.76 -38.48
N PHE A 139 -35.77 -22.57 -38.83
CA PHE A 139 -37.11 -22.49 -38.23
C PHE A 139 -37.13 -23.30 -36.94
N VAL A 140 -37.42 -22.63 -35.83
CA VAL A 140 -37.55 -23.24 -34.51
C VAL A 140 -38.97 -23.00 -34.03
N THR A 141 -39.71 -24.08 -33.77
CA THR A 141 -41.03 -23.98 -33.17
C THR A 141 -40.88 -23.71 -31.68
N ASN A 142 -41.42 -22.59 -31.21
CA ASN A 142 -41.41 -22.26 -29.79
C ASN A 142 -42.39 -23.16 -29.01
N GLN A 143 -42.37 -23.06 -27.68
CA GLN A 143 -43.24 -23.85 -26.78
C GLN A 143 -44.74 -23.55 -26.96
N GLN A 144 -45.11 -22.48 -27.67
CA GLN A 144 -46.47 -22.06 -27.98
C GLN A 144 -46.90 -22.46 -29.42
N GLY A 145 -46.09 -23.24 -30.13
CA GLY A 145 -46.38 -23.68 -31.51
C GLY A 145 -46.09 -22.62 -32.59
N LEU A 146 -45.54 -21.46 -32.23
CA LEU A 146 -45.14 -20.41 -33.17
C LEU A 146 -43.77 -20.71 -33.78
N GLN A 147 -43.68 -20.68 -35.12
CA GLN A 147 -42.39 -20.77 -35.82
C GLN A 147 -41.61 -19.46 -35.67
N VAL A 148 -40.52 -19.51 -34.93
CA VAL A 148 -39.56 -18.41 -34.79
C VAL A 148 -38.33 -18.73 -35.64
N THR A 149 -37.81 -17.73 -36.36
CA THR A 149 -36.66 -17.92 -37.25
C THR A 149 -35.39 -17.38 -36.58
N TYR A 150 -34.41 -18.24 -36.36
CA TYR A 150 -33.09 -17.84 -35.86
C TYR A 150 -32.00 -17.99 -36.94
N PRO A 151 -30.97 -17.12 -36.94
CA PRO A 151 -29.82 -17.30 -37.82
C PRO A 151 -28.86 -18.35 -37.29
N ASP A 152 -28.59 -19.35 -38.13
CA ASP A 152 -27.56 -20.35 -37.94
C ASP A 152 -26.30 -20.00 -38.74
N ILE A 153 -25.15 -20.11 -38.09
CA ILE A 153 -23.85 -19.86 -38.69
C ILE A 153 -23.22 -21.19 -39.08
N TYR A 154 -22.87 -21.32 -40.36
CA TYR A 154 -22.17 -22.44 -40.94
C TYR A 154 -20.78 -21.99 -41.40
N VAL A 155 -19.77 -22.80 -41.11
CA VAL A 155 -18.40 -22.59 -41.58
C VAL A 155 -17.99 -23.80 -42.41
N ASN A 156 -17.63 -23.58 -43.68
CA ASN A 156 -17.29 -24.63 -44.64
C ASN A 156 -18.35 -25.75 -44.70
N GLY A 157 -19.63 -25.38 -44.65
CA GLY A 157 -20.76 -26.31 -44.68
C GLY A 157 -21.07 -27.04 -43.36
N GLN A 158 -20.28 -26.81 -42.29
CA GLN A 158 -20.55 -27.39 -40.97
C GLN A 158 -21.22 -26.35 -40.06
N ARG A 159 -22.30 -26.75 -39.38
CA ARG A 159 -23.01 -25.90 -38.42
C ARG A 159 -22.12 -25.58 -37.22
N LEU A 160 -21.96 -24.30 -36.92
CA LEU A 160 -21.21 -23.81 -35.75
C LEU A 160 -22.16 -23.51 -34.59
N LEU A 161 -23.07 -22.54 -34.76
CA LEU A 161 -23.96 -22.07 -33.70
C LEU A 161 -25.23 -21.42 -34.23
N THR A 162 -26.25 -21.32 -33.36
CA THR A 162 -27.44 -20.49 -33.53
C THR A 162 -27.30 -19.22 -32.71
N VAL A 163 -27.53 -18.07 -33.34
CA VAL A 163 -27.56 -16.77 -32.65
C VAL A 163 -28.96 -16.54 -32.09
N THR A 164 -29.03 -16.21 -30.80
CA THR A 164 -30.28 -16.04 -30.06
C THR A 164 -30.56 -14.57 -29.74
N ASP A 165 -31.77 -14.25 -29.30
CA ASP A 165 -32.15 -12.89 -28.86
C ASP A 165 -31.32 -12.41 -27.67
N LEU A 166 -30.87 -13.33 -26.81
CA LEU A 166 -29.97 -13.02 -25.70
C LEU A 166 -28.59 -12.59 -26.19
N ASP A 167 -28.10 -13.20 -27.27
CA ASP A 167 -26.81 -12.82 -27.89
C ASP A 167 -26.92 -11.41 -28.51
N ALA A 168 -28.05 -11.10 -29.17
CA ALA A 168 -28.36 -9.76 -29.70
C ALA A 168 -28.38 -8.71 -28.58
N LYS A 169 -29.14 -8.97 -27.51
CA LYS A 169 -29.27 -8.07 -26.35
C LYS A 169 -27.92 -7.76 -25.70
N VAL A 170 -27.05 -8.77 -25.55
CA VAL A 170 -25.71 -8.58 -24.95
C VAL A 170 -24.78 -7.77 -25.84
N GLN A 171 -24.90 -7.90 -27.15
CA GLN A 171 -24.10 -7.12 -28.10
C GLN A 171 -24.68 -5.73 -28.40
N GLY A 172 -25.79 -5.35 -27.75
CA GLY A 172 -26.46 -4.07 -27.96
C GLY A 172 -27.22 -3.98 -29.27
N GLU A 173 -27.56 -5.12 -29.87
CA GLU A 173 -28.32 -5.22 -31.12
C GLU A 173 -29.76 -5.66 -30.86
N ASN A 174 -30.68 -5.22 -31.72
CA ASN A 174 -32.11 -5.54 -31.59
C ASN A 174 -32.50 -6.80 -32.37
N ASP A 175 -31.73 -7.20 -33.38
CA ASP A 175 -32.01 -8.34 -34.25
C ASP A 175 -30.84 -9.36 -34.22
N PRO A 176 -31.10 -10.65 -33.90
CA PRO A 176 -30.11 -11.72 -34.03
C PRO A 176 -29.44 -11.81 -35.41
N GLN A 177 -30.12 -11.39 -36.48
CA GLN A 177 -29.57 -11.36 -37.83
C GLN A 177 -28.41 -10.36 -37.97
N ASP A 178 -28.45 -9.24 -37.25
CA ASP A 178 -27.40 -8.22 -37.27
C ASP A 178 -26.12 -8.75 -36.62
N VAL A 179 -26.28 -9.42 -35.47
CA VAL A 179 -25.19 -10.13 -34.81
C VAL A 179 -24.62 -11.22 -35.69
N ALA A 180 -25.46 -12.04 -36.34
CA ALA A 180 -25.00 -13.09 -37.24
C ALA A 180 -24.19 -12.55 -38.42
N ARG A 181 -24.59 -11.41 -39.00
CA ARG A 181 -23.84 -10.74 -40.08
C ARG A 181 -22.49 -10.22 -39.62
N LYS A 182 -22.42 -9.59 -38.44
CA LYS A 182 -21.16 -9.13 -37.84
C LYS A 182 -20.24 -10.31 -37.53
N LEU A 183 -20.80 -11.36 -36.92
CA LEU A 183 -20.05 -12.56 -36.54
C LEU A 183 -19.52 -13.29 -37.76
N ARG A 184 -20.28 -13.34 -38.88
CA ARG A 184 -19.80 -13.87 -40.16
C ARG A 184 -18.50 -13.20 -40.61
N GLN A 185 -18.46 -11.87 -40.62
CA GLN A 185 -17.30 -11.10 -41.06
C GLN A 185 -16.10 -11.30 -40.13
N SER A 186 -16.31 -11.19 -38.80
CA SER A 186 -15.24 -11.38 -37.82
C SER A 186 -14.67 -12.79 -37.89
N LEU A 187 -15.54 -13.81 -37.89
CA LEU A 187 -15.13 -15.20 -37.85
C LEU A 187 -14.35 -15.61 -39.10
N GLU A 188 -14.73 -15.12 -40.28
CA GLU A 188 -13.99 -15.36 -41.52
C GLU A 188 -12.56 -14.79 -41.43
N GLN A 189 -12.43 -13.56 -40.92
CA GLN A 189 -11.13 -12.91 -40.71
C GLN A 189 -10.30 -13.63 -39.65
N ASP A 190 -10.89 -13.98 -38.52
CA ASP A 190 -10.22 -14.61 -37.39
C ASP A 190 -9.69 -16.00 -37.74
N LEU A 191 -10.46 -16.80 -38.49
CA LEU A 191 -10.03 -18.11 -38.97
C LEU A 191 -8.89 -18.00 -40.01
N LYS A 192 -8.94 -16.99 -40.90
CA LYS A 192 -7.85 -16.71 -41.84
C LYS A 192 -6.56 -16.35 -41.09
N ILE A 193 -6.65 -15.45 -40.11
CA ILE A 193 -5.51 -15.05 -39.27
C ILE A 193 -4.97 -16.28 -38.50
N ALA A 194 -5.85 -17.06 -37.88
CA ALA A 194 -5.46 -18.25 -37.12
C ALA A 194 -4.72 -19.29 -37.98
N LYS A 195 -5.06 -19.39 -39.27
CA LYS A 195 -4.34 -20.24 -40.23
C LYS A 195 -2.99 -19.64 -40.62
N GLN A 196 -2.91 -18.34 -40.90
CA GLN A 196 -1.66 -17.65 -41.23
C GLN A 196 -0.62 -17.75 -40.11
N GLU A 197 -1.05 -17.66 -38.86
CA GLU A 197 -0.16 -17.74 -37.68
C GLU A 197 0.46 -19.14 -37.49
N ARG A 198 -0.13 -20.18 -38.09
CA ARG A 198 0.39 -21.55 -38.08
C ARG A 198 1.35 -21.83 -39.23
N GLN A 199 1.53 -20.88 -40.16
CA GLN A 199 2.44 -21.08 -41.28
C GLN A 199 3.90 -20.92 -40.83
N PRO A 200 4.85 -21.70 -41.39
CA PRO A 200 6.28 -21.61 -41.08
C PRO A 200 6.88 -20.18 -41.06
N PRO A 201 6.58 -19.26 -42.01
CA PRO A 201 7.16 -17.92 -41.99
C PRO A 201 6.77 -17.10 -40.75
N TYR A 202 5.55 -17.27 -40.23
CA TYR A 202 5.12 -16.57 -39.02
C TYR A 202 5.84 -17.12 -37.79
N LEU A 203 5.93 -18.45 -37.66
CA LEU A 203 6.58 -19.12 -36.53
C LEU A 203 8.07 -18.77 -36.43
N LEU A 204 8.77 -18.69 -37.56
CA LEU A 204 10.17 -18.26 -37.61
C LEU A 204 10.35 -16.82 -37.12
N ARG A 205 9.46 -15.91 -37.55
CA ARG A 205 9.48 -14.52 -37.10
C ARG A 205 9.23 -14.41 -35.59
N GLN A 206 8.27 -15.16 -35.06
CA GLN A 206 8.01 -15.20 -33.61
C GLN A 206 9.15 -15.85 -32.81
N GLY A 207 9.85 -16.83 -33.40
CA GLY A 207 11.07 -17.39 -32.84
C GLY A 207 12.14 -16.33 -32.58
N ALA A 208 12.37 -15.44 -33.55
CA ALA A 208 13.33 -14.33 -33.39
C ALA A 208 12.90 -13.37 -32.26
N VAL A 209 11.60 -13.04 -32.18
CA VAL A 209 11.05 -12.21 -31.08
C VAL A 209 11.24 -12.91 -29.73
N ALA A 210 10.94 -14.20 -29.63
CA ALA A 210 11.11 -14.99 -28.42
C ALA A 210 12.57 -15.03 -27.95
N SER A 211 13.53 -15.18 -28.86
CA SER A 211 14.95 -15.08 -28.52
C SER A 211 15.30 -13.70 -27.96
N GLY A 212 14.77 -12.62 -28.55
CA GLY A 212 14.96 -11.26 -28.05
C GLY A 212 14.43 -11.07 -26.62
N VAL A 213 13.22 -11.57 -26.33
CA VAL A 213 12.62 -11.55 -24.99
C VAL A 213 13.48 -12.35 -24.01
N PHE A 214 13.95 -13.54 -24.39
CA PHE A 214 14.81 -14.39 -23.56
C PHE A 214 16.12 -13.70 -23.19
N PHE A 215 16.79 -13.05 -24.15
CA PHE A 215 18.01 -12.27 -23.86
C PHE A 215 17.71 -11.08 -22.94
N SER A 216 16.58 -10.39 -23.12
CA SER A 216 16.15 -9.30 -22.23
C SER A 216 15.95 -9.79 -20.78
N VAL A 217 15.33 -10.95 -20.60
CA VAL A 217 15.14 -11.60 -19.28
C VAL A 217 16.48 -11.92 -18.63
N ILE A 218 17.45 -12.47 -19.39
CA ILE A 218 18.80 -12.75 -18.90
C ILE A 218 19.51 -11.46 -18.47
N ILE A 219 19.46 -10.41 -19.28
CA ILE A 219 20.09 -9.12 -18.99
C ILE A 219 19.48 -8.49 -17.72
N CYS A 220 18.15 -8.52 -17.58
CA CYS A 220 17.46 -8.02 -16.39
C CYS A 220 17.85 -8.83 -15.13
N SER A 221 17.80 -10.16 -15.22
CA SER A 221 18.20 -11.08 -14.15
C SER A 221 19.66 -10.85 -13.71
N TRP A 222 20.56 -10.63 -14.66
CA TRP A 222 21.96 -10.29 -14.39
C TRP A 222 22.10 -8.91 -13.72
N GLY A 223 21.36 -7.91 -14.19
CA GLY A 223 21.31 -6.57 -13.61
C GLY A 223 20.87 -6.58 -12.14
N VAL A 224 19.81 -7.33 -11.82
CA VAL A 224 19.31 -7.51 -10.45
C VAL A 224 20.38 -8.17 -9.56
N ARG A 225 21.01 -9.26 -10.02
CA ARG A 225 22.12 -9.91 -9.28
C ARG A 225 23.31 -8.98 -9.06
N ARG A 226 23.69 -8.19 -10.07
CA ARG A 226 24.80 -7.22 -9.97
C ARG A 226 24.47 -6.11 -8.97
N TRP A 227 23.23 -5.65 -8.94
CA TRP A 227 22.76 -4.65 -7.97
C TRP A 227 22.76 -5.23 -6.54
N GLN A 228 22.30 -6.47 -6.37
CA GLN A 228 22.37 -7.17 -5.08
C GLN A 228 23.81 -7.24 -4.55
N LYS A 229 24.77 -7.69 -5.37
CA LYS A 229 26.19 -7.75 -4.98
C LYS A 229 26.75 -6.37 -4.60
N ARG A 230 26.41 -5.31 -5.35
CA ARG A 230 26.85 -3.93 -5.06
C ARG A 230 26.33 -3.38 -3.74
N LEU A 231 25.13 -3.82 -3.32
CA LEU A 231 24.57 -3.40 -2.05
C LEU A 231 25.09 -4.23 -0.87
N GLN A 232 25.39 -5.52 -1.08
CA GLN A 232 26.04 -6.35 -0.06
C GLN A 232 27.48 -5.90 0.21
N SER A 233 28.23 -5.49 -0.82
CA SER A 233 29.60 -4.98 -0.66
C SER A 233 29.69 -3.60 0.03
N ARG A 234 28.55 -2.94 0.31
CA ARG A 234 28.49 -1.74 1.16
C ARG A 234 28.12 -2.03 2.61
N THR A 235 27.84 -3.28 2.96
CA THR A 235 27.39 -3.70 4.32
C THR A 235 28.35 -4.71 4.94
N THR A 236 29.65 -4.60 4.66
CA THR A 236 30.67 -5.31 5.44
C THR A 236 30.88 -4.54 6.75
N ILE A 237 29.98 -4.77 7.71
CA ILE A 237 30.26 -4.46 9.11
C ILE A 237 31.23 -5.54 9.59
N SER A 238 32.41 -5.13 10.05
CA SER A 238 33.43 -6.01 10.63
C SER A 238 32.80 -6.96 11.65
N THR A 239 32.90 -8.26 11.38
CA THR A 239 32.57 -9.33 12.33
C THR A 239 33.60 -9.26 13.45
N ALA A 240 33.34 -8.45 14.48
CA ALA A 240 34.05 -8.58 15.74
C ALA A 240 33.56 -9.87 16.42
N THR A 241 34.50 -10.73 16.77
CA THR A 241 34.27 -11.97 17.51
C THR A 241 33.55 -11.65 18.82
N VAL A 242 32.33 -12.17 18.99
CA VAL A 242 31.52 -11.99 20.20
C VAL A 242 32.17 -12.77 21.35
N SER A 243 32.57 -12.07 22.40
CA SER A 243 32.99 -12.70 23.66
C SER A 243 31.73 -13.01 24.48
N PRO A 244 31.70 -14.11 25.27
CA PRO A 244 30.50 -14.54 26.01
C PRO A 244 30.09 -13.59 27.17
N THR A 245 30.70 -12.41 27.26
CA THR A 245 30.45 -11.36 28.26
C THR A 245 29.68 -10.16 27.69
N ASP A 246 29.33 -10.18 26.40
CA ASP A 246 28.67 -9.04 25.75
C ASP A 246 27.18 -8.91 26.13
N SER A 247 26.78 -7.69 26.48
CA SER A 247 25.44 -7.31 26.97
C SER A 247 24.30 -7.68 26.00
N VAL A 248 23.14 -8.10 26.51
CA VAL A 248 21.93 -8.49 25.74
C VAL A 248 21.55 -7.52 24.60
N THR A 249 21.87 -6.24 24.76
CA THR A 249 21.67 -5.19 23.76
C THR A 249 22.50 -5.38 22.48
N THR A 250 23.75 -5.84 22.58
CA THR A 250 24.60 -6.11 21.40
C THR A 250 24.08 -7.31 20.61
N GLN A 251 23.59 -8.34 21.31
CA GLN A 251 22.96 -9.52 20.71
C GLN A 251 21.66 -9.18 19.96
N LEU A 252 20.82 -8.29 20.51
CA LEU A 252 19.57 -7.83 19.88
C LEU A 252 19.82 -6.99 18.62
N THR A 253 20.80 -6.09 18.64
CA THR A 253 21.17 -5.30 17.46
C THR A 253 21.74 -6.16 16.33
N GLN A 254 22.46 -7.24 16.67
CA GLN A 254 23.01 -8.17 15.68
C GLN A 254 21.92 -9.04 15.02
N GLN A 255 20.91 -9.48 15.79
CA GLN A 255 19.72 -10.15 15.23
C GLN A 255 18.89 -9.23 14.31
N GLN A 256 18.79 -7.93 14.61
CA GLN A 256 18.11 -6.99 13.72
C GLN A 256 18.80 -6.89 12.34
N HIS A 257 20.13 -6.87 12.27
CA HIS A 257 20.82 -6.83 10.97
C HIS A 257 20.62 -8.10 10.14
N GLN A 258 20.59 -9.27 10.78
CA GLN A 258 20.35 -10.55 10.11
C GLN A 258 18.95 -10.61 9.48
N ASN A 259 17.90 -10.24 10.23
CA ASN A 259 16.52 -10.25 9.72
C ASN A 259 16.29 -9.29 8.54
N LEU A 260 16.97 -8.13 8.51
CA LEU A 260 16.91 -7.19 7.38
C LEU A 260 17.62 -7.75 6.14
N GLN A 261 18.76 -8.41 6.32
CA GLN A 261 19.49 -9.05 5.22
C GLN A 261 18.70 -10.23 4.65
N GLU A 262 18.07 -11.04 5.50
CA GLU A 262 17.21 -12.15 5.07
C GLU A 262 15.98 -11.66 4.28
N ALA A 263 15.25 -10.68 4.81
CA ALA A 263 14.09 -10.09 4.13
C ALA A 263 14.47 -9.53 2.75
N ARG A 264 15.59 -8.81 2.70
CA ARG A 264 16.14 -8.27 1.46
C ARG A 264 16.51 -9.38 0.47
N GLN A 265 17.16 -10.45 0.93
CA GLN A 265 17.55 -11.57 0.07
C GLN A 265 16.32 -12.30 -0.48
N ARG A 266 15.29 -12.54 0.34
CA ARG A 266 14.02 -13.13 -0.12
C ARG A 266 13.31 -12.25 -1.14
N LEU A 267 13.33 -10.93 -0.94
CA LEU A 267 12.77 -9.97 -1.91
C LEU A 267 13.48 -10.07 -3.27
N PHE A 268 14.82 -10.17 -3.27
CA PHE A 268 15.59 -10.34 -4.51
C PHE A 268 15.32 -11.68 -5.20
N GLN A 269 15.18 -12.76 -4.44
CA GLN A 269 14.81 -14.07 -4.98
C GLN A 269 13.41 -14.03 -5.60
N ALA A 270 12.44 -13.36 -4.96
CA ALA A 270 11.09 -13.18 -5.49
C ALA A 270 11.09 -12.35 -6.79
N ALA A 271 11.84 -11.24 -6.83
CA ALA A 271 11.99 -10.44 -8.04
C ALA A 271 12.59 -11.26 -9.20
N GLN A 272 13.57 -12.11 -8.90
CA GLN A 272 14.18 -12.96 -9.91
C GLN A 272 13.21 -14.03 -10.43
N ALA A 273 12.43 -14.65 -9.53
CA ALA A 273 11.38 -15.59 -9.91
C ALA A 273 10.31 -14.94 -10.79
N LEU A 274 9.89 -13.70 -10.48
CA LEU A 274 8.93 -12.94 -11.30
C LEU A 274 9.47 -12.64 -12.70
N ILE A 275 10.73 -12.24 -12.83
CA ILE A 275 11.36 -11.95 -14.11
C ILE A 275 11.39 -13.21 -15.00
N TRP A 276 11.81 -14.35 -14.45
CA TRP A 276 11.83 -15.61 -15.19
C TRP A 276 10.43 -16.15 -15.50
N GLY A 277 9.54 -16.14 -14.52
CA GLY A 277 8.16 -16.59 -14.68
C GLY A 277 7.40 -15.76 -15.71
N GLY A 278 7.44 -14.43 -15.58
CA GLY A 278 6.82 -13.50 -16.52
C GLY A 278 7.40 -13.62 -17.93
N GLY A 279 8.73 -13.68 -18.06
CA GLY A 279 9.38 -13.88 -19.36
C GLY A 279 8.98 -15.18 -20.04
N THR A 280 8.89 -16.27 -19.28
CA THR A 280 8.46 -17.58 -19.80
C THR A 280 7.02 -17.53 -20.28
N LEU A 281 6.11 -16.90 -19.52
CA LEU A 281 4.71 -16.75 -19.92
C LEU A 281 4.56 -15.91 -21.21
N VAL A 282 5.33 -14.83 -21.35
CA VAL A 282 5.36 -14.02 -22.57
C VAL A 282 5.83 -14.85 -23.77
N ILE A 283 6.92 -15.61 -23.63
CA ILE A 283 7.42 -16.48 -24.71
C ILE A 283 6.36 -17.51 -25.11
N LEU A 284 5.71 -18.17 -24.16
CA LEU A 284 4.63 -19.12 -24.44
C LEU A 284 3.43 -18.47 -25.13
N SER A 285 3.17 -17.19 -24.87
CA SER A 285 2.04 -16.47 -25.47
C SER A 285 2.23 -16.08 -26.95
N LEU A 286 3.47 -16.12 -27.47
CA LEU A 286 3.82 -15.75 -28.84
C LEU A 286 3.44 -16.82 -29.86
N PHE A 287 3.47 -18.10 -29.47
CA PHE A 287 3.20 -19.21 -30.37
C PHE A 287 1.74 -19.67 -30.25
N PRO A 288 1.03 -19.91 -31.37
CA PRO A 288 -0.36 -20.35 -31.35
C PRO A 288 -0.57 -21.63 -30.53
N TYR A 289 0.33 -22.61 -30.67
CA TYR A 289 0.23 -23.91 -29.99
C TYR A 289 0.38 -23.82 -28.47
N THR A 290 1.19 -22.87 -27.96
CA THR A 290 1.48 -22.76 -26.53
C THR A 290 0.69 -21.65 -25.84
N ARG A 291 0.00 -20.79 -26.59
CA ARG A 291 -0.72 -19.63 -26.05
C ARG A 291 -1.82 -20.00 -25.05
N ILE A 292 -2.39 -21.20 -25.14
CA ILE A 292 -3.41 -21.65 -24.20
C ILE A 292 -2.84 -21.96 -22.80
N ILE A 293 -1.57 -22.35 -22.73
CA ILE A 293 -0.89 -22.73 -21.48
C ILE A 293 -0.83 -21.59 -20.46
N PRO A 294 -0.34 -20.37 -20.78
CA PRO A 294 -0.31 -19.26 -19.82
C PRO A 294 -1.70 -18.85 -19.34
N VAL A 295 -2.71 -18.87 -20.23
CA VAL A 295 -4.10 -18.58 -19.87
C VAL A 295 -4.63 -19.64 -18.90
N TRP A 296 -4.34 -20.92 -19.15
CA TRP A 296 -4.71 -22.01 -18.26
C TRP A 296 -4.01 -21.90 -16.90
N ILE A 297 -2.69 -21.66 -16.86
CA ILE A 297 -1.92 -21.46 -15.62
C ILE A 297 -2.50 -20.32 -14.80
N LEU A 298 -2.74 -19.15 -15.41
CA LEU A 298 -3.34 -18.01 -14.74
C LEU A 298 -4.75 -18.34 -14.24
N THR A 299 -5.58 -18.96 -15.07
CA THR A 299 -6.95 -19.34 -14.68
C THR A 299 -6.93 -20.32 -13.51
N VAL A 300 -6.04 -21.32 -13.52
CA VAL A 300 -5.90 -22.31 -12.44
C VAL A 300 -5.40 -21.64 -11.16
N LEU A 301 -4.36 -20.80 -11.24
CA LEU A 301 -3.79 -20.10 -10.09
C LEU A 301 -4.83 -19.22 -9.38
N PHE A 302 -5.70 -18.55 -10.14
CA PHE A 302 -6.68 -17.60 -9.61
C PHE A 302 -8.05 -18.22 -9.30
N LYS A 303 -8.52 -19.23 -10.05
CA LYS A 303 -9.86 -19.83 -9.85
C LYS A 303 -9.85 -21.03 -8.94
N VAL A 304 -8.76 -21.80 -8.83
CA VAL A 304 -8.74 -23.01 -8.00
C VAL A 304 -8.57 -22.63 -6.52
N PRO A 305 -9.56 -22.92 -5.64
CA PRO A 305 -9.51 -22.52 -4.24
C PRO A 305 -8.28 -23.08 -3.51
N ALA A 306 -7.88 -24.31 -3.84
CA ALA A 306 -6.73 -24.98 -3.25
C ALA A 306 -5.39 -24.26 -3.48
N ILE A 307 -5.27 -23.44 -4.53
CA ILE A 307 -4.05 -22.67 -4.86
C ILE A 307 -4.23 -21.19 -4.50
N ARG A 308 -5.43 -20.64 -4.71
CA ARG A 308 -5.77 -19.24 -4.41
C ARG A 308 -5.68 -18.92 -2.92
N ILE A 309 -6.25 -19.77 -2.07
CA ILE A 309 -6.30 -19.53 -0.62
C ILE A 309 -4.88 -19.46 -0.01
N PRO A 310 -3.97 -20.44 -0.21
CA PRO A 310 -2.63 -20.37 0.38
C PRO A 310 -1.78 -19.22 -0.19
N SER A 311 -1.95 -18.85 -1.45
CA SER A 311 -1.24 -17.70 -2.02
C SER A 311 -1.71 -16.37 -1.43
N LEU A 312 -3.02 -16.18 -1.22
CA LEU A 312 -3.55 -14.99 -0.54
C LEU A 312 -3.11 -14.93 0.92
N VAL A 313 -3.19 -16.04 1.66
CA VAL A 313 -2.69 -16.12 3.04
C VAL A 313 -1.19 -15.81 3.08
N GLY A 314 -0.41 -16.31 2.12
CA GLY A 314 1.01 -15.99 1.98
C GLY A 314 1.27 -14.51 1.75
N ILE A 315 0.49 -13.85 0.88
CA ILE A 315 0.59 -12.40 0.64
C ILE A 315 0.24 -11.59 1.90
N VAL A 316 -0.84 -11.95 2.60
CA VAL A 316 -1.25 -11.31 3.86
C VAL A 316 -0.17 -11.47 4.93
N THR A 317 0.40 -12.67 5.05
CA THR A 317 1.49 -12.96 6.00
C THR A 317 2.74 -12.15 5.66
N LEU A 318 3.10 -12.08 4.37
CA LEU A 318 4.23 -11.27 3.91
C LEU A 318 4.00 -9.77 4.16
N GLY A 319 2.80 -9.27 3.86
CA GLY A 319 2.40 -7.89 4.13
C GLY A 319 2.47 -7.53 5.61
N THR A 320 1.96 -8.41 6.46
CA THR A 320 2.01 -8.27 7.93
C THR A 320 3.46 -8.25 8.42
N TYR A 321 4.30 -9.17 7.93
CA TYR A 321 5.73 -9.20 8.26
C TYR A 321 6.44 -7.90 7.87
N VAL A 322 6.19 -7.40 6.65
CA VAL A 322 6.76 -6.13 6.17
C VAL A 322 6.28 -4.96 7.03
N ALA A 323 4.99 -4.91 7.39
CA ALA A 323 4.43 -3.85 8.22
C ALA A 323 5.06 -3.81 9.62
N ILE A 324 5.21 -4.97 10.28
CA ILE A 324 5.89 -5.08 11.58
C ILE A 324 7.36 -4.68 11.45
N ARG A 325 8.02 -5.09 10.37
CA ARG A 325 9.42 -4.74 10.16
C ARG A 325 9.60 -3.24 9.93
N LEU A 326 8.68 -2.62 9.19
CA LEU A 326 8.66 -1.18 8.96
C LEU A 326 8.40 -0.42 10.27
N SER A 327 7.49 -0.90 11.11
CA SER A 327 7.20 -0.27 12.40
C SER A 327 8.44 -0.23 13.29
N TYR A 328 9.25 -1.29 13.31
CA TYR A 328 10.51 -1.31 14.06
C TYR A 328 11.47 -0.20 13.60
N VAL A 329 11.61 -0.01 12.29
CA VAL A 329 12.45 1.05 11.72
C VAL A 329 11.93 2.44 12.10
N LEU A 330 10.62 2.65 12.07
CA LEU A 330 9.99 3.91 12.47
C LEU A 330 10.17 4.18 13.97
N ILE A 331 9.99 3.17 14.82
CA ILE A 331 10.19 3.27 16.28
C ILE A 331 11.64 3.64 16.59
N ASP A 332 12.60 2.95 15.97
CA ASP A 332 14.03 3.23 16.18
C ASP A 332 14.41 4.63 15.69
N ARG A 333 13.87 5.07 14.54
CA ARG A 333 14.09 6.43 14.04
C ARG A 333 13.49 7.50 14.94
N PHE A 334 12.28 7.27 15.47
CA PHE A 334 11.60 8.25 16.33
C PHE A 334 12.25 8.34 17.72
N THR A 335 12.58 7.20 18.32
CA THR A 335 13.24 7.14 19.63
C THR A 335 14.64 7.75 19.61
N THR A 336 15.41 7.52 18.54
CA THR A 336 16.72 8.17 18.35
C THR A 336 16.58 9.66 18.05
N ALA A 337 15.59 10.08 17.26
CA ALA A 337 15.32 11.50 17.02
C ALA A 337 14.94 12.24 18.32
N LEU A 338 14.11 11.63 19.18
CA LEU A 338 13.76 12.18 20.48
C LEU A 338 14.96 12.26 21.44
N ALA A 339 15.80 11.22 21.47
CA ALA A 339 17.00 11.24 22.30
C ALA A 339 17.97 12.36 21.86
N ASN A 340 18.11 12.57 20.55
CA ASN A 340 19.02 13.57 19.99
C ASN A 340 18.47 15.01 20.06
N ASN A 341 17.14 15.19 19.97
CA ASN A 341 16.46 16.48 20.09
C ASN A 341 16.03 16.79 21.53
N SER A 342 16.64 16.18 22.55
CA SER A 342 16.42 16.58 23.95
C SER A 342 16.69 18.08 24.08
N LEU A 343 15.60 18.83 24.12
CA LEU A 343 15.46 20.22 23.68
C LEU A 343 15.63 21.25 24.82
N LEU A 344 16.01 20.81 26.02
CA LEU A 344 16.34 21.69 27.15
C LEU A 344 17.47 21.04 27.95
N GLY A 345 18.59 21.76 28.05
CA GLY A 345 19.87 21.23 28.51
C GLY A 345 19.86 20.71 29.93
N VAL A 346 20.18 19.42 30.09
CA VAL A 346 20.80 18.90 31.32
C VAL A 346 21.88 17.89 30.88
N GLN A 347 23.14 18.28 31.05
CA GLN A 347 24.34 17.51 30.69
C GLN A 347 24.57 16.26 31.58
N ASP A 348 23.75 16.05 32.61
CA ASP A 348 24.08 15.13 33.71
C ASP A 348 23.37 13.76 33.69
N SER A 349 22.76 13.30 32.59
CA SER A 349 22.03 12.00 32.62
C SER A 349 22.02 11.17 31.32
N TYR A 350 23.08 11.24 30.52
CA TYR A 350 23.20 10.43 29.29
C TYR A 350 23.01 8.92 29.50
N VAL A 351 23.57 8.35 30.59
CA VAL A 351 23.46 6.91 30.90
C VAL A 351 22.02 6.53 31.28
N ARG A 352 21.33 7.35 32.08
CA ARG A 352 19.95 7.07 32.51
C ARG A 352 18.94 7.26 31.39
N LEU A 353 19.16 8.23 30.50
CA LEU A 353 18.33 8.45 29.32
C LEU A 353 18.43 7.27 28.34
N GLN A 354 19.64 6.76 28.09
CA GLN A 354 19.86 5.62 27.19
C GLN A 354 19.15 4.35 27.68
N LEU A 355 19.24 4.03 28.97
CA LEU A 355 18.55 2.87 29.55
C LEU A 355 17.02 3.01 29.43
N ARG A 356 16.48 4.22 29.61
CA ARG A 356 15.04 4.49 29.48
C ARG A 356 14.57 4.42 28.02
N VAL A 357 15.37 4.88 27.07
CA VAL A 357 15.06 4.79 25.63
C VAL A 357 15.05 3.34 25.15
N MET A 358 16.00 2.51 25.62
CA MET A 358 16.05 1.09 25.28
C MET A 358 14.82 0.32 25.76
N THR A 359 14.39 0.55 27.00
CA THR A 359 13.20 -0.12 27.56
C THR A 359 11.92 0.35 26.89
N ILE A 360 11.78 1.66 26.61
CA ILE A 360 10.62 2.20 25.86
C ILE A 360 10.56 1.60 24.46
N SER A 361 11.67 1.59 23.71
CA SER A 361 11.72 1.01 22.35
C SER A 361 11.33 -0.48 22.37
N ALA A 362 11.81 -1.25 23.34
CA ALA A 362 11.47 -2.66 23.49
C ALA A 362 9.97 -2.87 23.75
N VAL A 363 9.38 -2.12 24.67
CA VAL A 363 7.95 -2.21 24.99
C VAL A 363 7.09 -1.80 23.80
N THR A 364 7.41 -0.69 23.13
CA THR A 364 6.67 -0.21 21.95
C THR A 364 6.73 -1.22 20.80
N LYS A 365 7.90 -1.84 20.56
CA LYS A 365 8.05 -2.91 19.55
C LYS A 365 7.21 -4.13 19.91
N GLY A 366 7.17 -4.53 21.19
CA GLY A 366 6.33 -5.62 21.67
C GLY A 366 4.85 -5.38 21.39
N ILE A 367 4.35 -4.18 21.73
CA ILE A 367 2.96 -3.78 21.48
C ILE A 367 2.65 -3.74 19.98
N ALA A 368 3.54 -3.15 19.17
CA ALA A 368 3.37 -3.08 17.72
C ALA A 368 3.34 -4.47 17.06
N THR A 369 4.17 -5.40 17.53
CA THR A 369 4.17 -6.79 17.04
C THR A 369 2.93 -7.54 17.46
N PHE A 370 2.51 -7.43 18.72
CA PHE A 370 1.29 -8.07 19.19
C PHE A 370 0.06 -7.59 18.41
N GLY A 371 -0.11 -6.27 18.27
CA GLY A 371 -1.18 -5.68 17.48
C GLY A 371 -1.09 -6.03 16.00
N GLY A 372 0.10 -5.95 15.41
CA GLY A 372 0.35 -6.27 14.01
C GLY A 372 0.04 -7.73 13.66
N VAL A 373 0.45 -8.67 14.50
CA VAL A 373 0.13 -10.10 14.34
C VAL A 373 -1.37 -10.33 14.49
N GLY A 374 -2.03 -9.72 15.48
CA GLY A 374 -3.48 -9.81 15.66
C GLY A 374 -4.24 -9.35 14.42
N ILE A 375 -3.88 -8.18 13.87
CA ILE A 375 -4.46 -7.66 12.63
C ILE A 375 -4.18 -8.60 11.44
N GLY A 376 -2.94 -9.09 11.32
CA GLY A 376 -2.56 -10.03 10.26
C GLY A 376 -3.37 -11.33 10.29
N ILE A 377 -3.63 -11.88 11.49
CA ILE A 377 -4.50 -13.04 11.70
C ILE A 377 -5.93 -12.73 11.23
N LEU A 378 -6.49 -11.57 11.60
CA LEU A 378 -7.84 -11.18 11.15
C LEU A 378 -7.94 -11.09 9.63
N PHE A 379 -6.94 -10.49 8.97
CA PHE A 379 -6.90 -10.48 7.50
C PHE A 379 -6.80 -11.89 6.91
N ALA A 380 -5.98 -12.76 7.49
CA ALA A 380 -5.88 -14.15 7.03
C ALA A 380 -7.22 -14.89 7.17
N LEU A 381 -7.92 -14.74 8.32
CA LEU A 381 -9.25 -15.32 8.52
C LEU A 381 -10.29 -14.76 7.54
N SER A 382 -10.23 -13.46 7.23
CA SER A 382 -11.09 -12.84 6.21
C SER A 382 -10.90 -13.47 4.83
N THR A 383 -9.65 -13.76 4.44
CA THR A 383 -9.37 -14.43 3.16
C THR A 383 -9.88 -15.86 3.09
N LEU A 384 -10.09 -16.51 4.25
CA LEU A 384 -10.70 -17.83 4.36
C LEU A 384 -12.24 -17.78 4.35
N GLY A 385 -12.84 -16.60 4.27
CA GLY A 385 -14.29 -16.41 4.30
C GLY A 385 -14.91 -16.53 5.70
N VAL A 386 -14.09 -16.49 6.76
CA VAL A 386 -14.59 -16.51 8.15
C VAL A 386 -15.22 -15.16 8.48
N ASN A 387 -16.42 -15.18 9.07
CA ASN A 387 -17.06 -13.96 9.53
C ASN A 387 -16.27 -13.36 10.72
N LEU A 388 -15.74 -12.15 10.53
CA LEU A 388 -14.95 -11.46 11.55
C LEU A 388 -15.80 -10.74 12.61
N ALA A 389 -17.11 -10.61 12.42
CA ALA A 389 -17.97 -9.83 13.31
C ALA A 389 -17.87 -10.26 14.79
N PRO A 390 -17.89 -11.56 15.16
CA PRO A 390 -17.75 -11.97 16.55
C PRO A 390 -16.37 -11.62 17.14
N VAL A 391 -15.31 -11.79 16.35
CA VAL A 391 -13.94 -11.52 16.80
C VAL A 391 -13.71 -10.02 16.96
N LEU A 392 -14.20 -9.21 16.01
CA LEU A 392 -14.16 -7.76 16.08
C LEU A 392 -15.01 -7.23 17.24
N ALA A 393 -16.18 -7.82 17.51
CA ALA A 393 -17.00 -7.46 18.66
C ALA A 393 -16.27 -7.75 19.98
N GLY A 394 -15.65 -8.92 20.12
CA GLY A 394 -14.85 -9.27 21.30
C GLY A 394 -13.62 -8.37 21.47
N ALA A 395 -12.88 -8.13 20.40
CA ALA A 395 -11.74 -7.21 20.40
C ALA A 395 -12.15 -5.77 20.74
N GLY A 396 -13.32 -5.34 20.27
CA GLY A 396 -13.90 -4.04 20.58
C GLY A 396 -14.16 -3.87 22.07
N LEU A 397 -14.73 -4.88 22.74
CA LEU A 397 -14.97 -4.85 24.18
C LEU A 397 -13.65 -4.73 24.98
N ILE A 398 -12.63 -5.49 24.59
CA ILE A 398 -11.28 -5.38 25.21
C ILE A 398 -10.71 -3.98 24.97
N GLY A 399 -10.86 -3.44 23.75
CA GLY A 399 -10.41 -2.09 23.40
C GLY A 399 -11.06 -0.99 24.24
N VAL A 400 -12.35 -1.12 24.54
CA VAL A 400 -13.06 -0.21 25.46
C VAL A 400 -12.45 -0.29 26.86
N GLY A 401 -12.20 -1.49 27.38
CA GLY A 401 -11.56 -1.68 28.69
C GLY A 401 -10.18 -1.00 28.78
N ILE A 402 -9.34 -1.16 27.75
CA ILE A 402 -8.03 -0.50 27.67
C ILE A 402 -8.17 1.02 27.61
N SER A 403 -9.14 1.53 26.84
CA SER A 403 -9.38 2.97 26.68
C SER A 403 -9.81 3.63 28.00
N LEU A 404 -10.65 2.95 28.77
CA LEU A 404 -11.06 3.41 30.10
C LEU A 404 -9.88 3.39 31.09
N ALA A 405 -9.05 2.35 31.04
CA ALA A 405 -7.86 2.27 31.90
C ALA A 405 -6.81 3.35 31.57
N ALA A 406 -6.69 3.76 30.30
CA ALA A 406 -5.77 4.79 29.85
C ALA A 406 -6.33 6.22 29.92
N GLN A 407 -7.58 6.40 30.35
CA GLN A 407 -8.29 7.67 30.25
C GLN A 407 -7.59 8.82 30.99
N SER A 408 -7.04 8.58 32.18
CA SER A 408 -6.33 9.60 32.98
C SER A 408 -5.08 10.11 32.27
N LEU A 409 -4.30 9.21 31.66
CA LEU A 409 -3.10 9.58 30.93
C LEU A 409 -3.39 10.45 29.71
N ILE A 410 -4.49 10.16 29.01
CA ILE A 410 -4.93 10.96 27.85
C ILE A 410 -5.37 12.36 28.32
N LYS A 411 -6.12 12.45 29.42
CA LYS A 411 -6.51 13.74 30.02
C LYS A 411 -5.30 14.55 30.45
N ASP A 412 -4.32 13.92 31.10
CA ASP A 412 -3.07 14.57 31.50
C ASP A 412 -2.38 15.18 30.28
N ALA A 413 -2.18 14.39 29.21
CA ALA A 413 -1.48 14.82 28.01
C ALA A 413 -2.17 16.00 27.31
N ILE A 414 -3.50 15.99 27.23
CA ILE A 414 -4.28 17.08 26.62
C ILE A 414 -4.16 18.35 27.46
N ASN A 415 -4.35 18.25 28.79
CA ASN A 415 -4.25 19.41 29.67
C ASN A 415 -2.84 20.00 29.67
N GLY A 416 -1.80 19.16 29.73
CA GLY A 416 -0.41 19.62 29.66
C GLY A 416 -0.08 20.29 28.33
N PHE A 417 -0.61 19.78 27.22
CA PHE A 417 -0.46 20.42 25.92
C PHE A 417 -1.11 21.81 25.89
N LEU A 418 -2.33 21.96 26.43
CA LEU A 418 -3.02 23.25 26.49
C LEU A 418 -2.28 24.26 27.38
N ILE A 419 -1.78 23.84 28.55
CA ILE A 419 -0.97 24.70 29.44
C ILE A 419 0.22 25.31 28.68
N ILE A 420 0.95 24.50 27.90
CA ILE A 420 2.13 24.95 27.15
C ILE A 420 1.75 25.83 25.96
N VAL A 421 0.71 25.47 25.20
CA VAL A 421 0.31 26.20 23.99
C VAL A 421 -0.32 27.55 24.32
N GLU A 422 -1.07 27.62 25.41
CA GLU A 422 -1.73 28.84 25.87
C GLU A 422 -0.82 29.70 26.79
N ASP A 423 0.38 29.23 27.09
CA ASP A 423 1.34 29.89 27.99
C ASP A 423 0.70 30.30 29.33
N GLN A 424 -0.07 29.39 29.94
CA GLN A 424 -0.77 29.68 31.20
C GLN A 424 0.21 29.95 32.36
N TYR A 425 1.33 29.22 32.35
CA TYR A 425 2.48 29.42 33.22
C TYR A 425 3.67 28.62 32.67
N ALA A 426 4.88 29.06 33.00
CA ALA A 426 6.12 28.46 32.53
C ALA A 426 7.00 27.95 33.69
N VAL A 427 8.07 27.22 33.33
CA VAL A 427 9.11 26.85 34.31
C VAL A 427 9.76 28.13 34.84
N GLY A 428 9.78 28.28 36.16
CA GLY A 428 10.25 29.47 36.85
C GLY A 428 9.14 30.35 37.43
N ASP A 429 7.89 30.18 36.99
CA ASP A 429 6.76 30.93 37.56
C ASP A 429 6.42 30.47 38.98
N VAL A 430 5.91 31.39 39.78
CA VAL A 430 5.33 31.09 41.10
C VAL A 430 3.83 30.92 40.92
N ILE A 431 3.35 29.70 41.10
CA ILE A 431 1.94 29.36 40.91
C ILE A 431 1.32 28.84 42.19
N ASN A 432 0.00 29.01 42.29
CA ASN A 432 -0.82 28.36 43.29
C ASN A 432 -1.90 27.52 42.60
N VAL A 433 -1.92 26.22 42.91
CA VAL A 433 -2.82 25.22 42.34
C VAL A 433 -3.57 24.54 43.48
N GLY A 434 -4.81 24.97 43.70
CA GLY A 434 -5.61 24.50 44.85
C GLY A 434 -4.95 24.88 46.17
N ASP A 435 -4.55 23.87 46.95
CA ASP A 435 -3.90 24.03 48.25
C ASP A 435 -2.36 24.02 48.18
N VAL A 436 -1.79 23.88 46.98
CA VAL A 436 -0.34 23.78 46.76
C VAL A 436 0.18 25.00 46.02
N GLY A 437 1.06 25.77 46.66
CA GLY A 437 1.73 26.93 46.09
C GLY A 437 3.26 26.81 46.10
N GLY A 438 3.90 27.30 45.04
CA GLY A 438 5.37 27.31 44.93
C GLY A 438 5.89 27.65 43.54
N MET A 439 7.19 27.50 43.35
CA MET A 439 7.87 27.76 42.07
C MET A 439 7.85 26.52 41.18
N VAL A 440 7.52 26.68 39.89
CA VAL A 440 7.52 25.59 38.92
C VAL A 440 8.96 25.20 38.54
N GLU A 441 9.37 23.97 38.87
CA GLU A 441 10.71 23.45 38.52
C GLU A 441 10.71 22.66 37.22
N ASN A 442 9.64 21.94 36.91
CA ASN A 442 9.55 21.10 35.72
C ASN A 442 8.12 21.05 35.20
N LEU A 443 7.97 21.20 33.89
CA LEU A 443 6.71 21.08 33.18
C LEU A 443 6.87 20.09 32.02
N ASN A 444 6.02 19.06 31.99
CA ASN A 444 5.93 18.11 30.89
C ASN A 444 4.45 17.91 30.53
N LEU A 445 4.16 17.24 29.41
CA LEU A 445 2.80 16.97 28.95
C LEU A 445 1.95 16.22 29.98
N ARG A 446 2.55 15.42 30.87
CA ARG A 446 1.80 14.64 31.87
C ARG A 446 1.71 15.30 33.25
N ILE A 447 2.79 15.93 33.70
CA ILE A 447 2.94 16.40 35.07
C ILE A 447 3.54 17.79 35.12
N THR A 448 3.17 18.52 36.17
CA THR A 448 3.81 19.77 36.60
C THR A 448 4.44 19.54 37.98
N GLN A 449 5.69 19.95 38.16
CA GLN A 449 6.41 19.84 39.42
C GLN A 449 6.66 21.22 40.00
N VAL A 450 6.21 21.41 41.23
CA VAL A 450 6.26 22.69 41.96
C VAL A 450 7.05 22.48 43.25
N ARG A 451 7.98 23.39 43.56
CA ARG A 451 8.68 23.42 44.83
C ARG A 451 8.10 24.51 45.74
N ASP A 452 7.64 24.11 46.91
CA ASP A 452 7.09 25.03 47.90
C ASP A 452 8.18 25.77 48.71
N GLY A 453 7.76 26.72 49.55
CA GLY A 453 8.66 27.47 50.42
C GLY A 453 9.36 26.64 51.50
N GLU A 454 8.85 25.44 51.81
CA GLU A 454 9.48 24.47 52.72
C GLU A 454 10.52 23.59 52.00
N GLY A 455 10.65 23.73 50.67
CA GLY A 455 11.60 22.99 49.85
C GLY A 455 11.12 21.60 49.41
N ARG A 456 9.83 21.26 49.55
CA ARG A 456 9.25 19.99 49.07
C ARG A 456 8.96 20.05 47.59
N LEU A 457 9.32 19.00 46.84
CA LEU A 457 8.98 18.86 45.42
C LEU A 457 7.65 18.13 45.26
N ILE A 458 6.61 18.86 44.86
CA ILE A 458 5.25 18.35 44.70
C ILE A 458 5.00 18.08 43.21
N THR A 459 4.59 16.86 42.88
CA THR A 459 4.29 16.46 41.49
C THR A 459 2.79 16.34 41.31
N ILE A 460 2.23 17.16 40.41
CA ILE A 460 0.80 17.25 40.17
C ILE A 460 0.52 16.74 38.75
N PRO A 461 -0.38 15.75 38.56
CA PRO A 461 -0.86 15.38 37.24
C PRO A 461 -1.61 16.54 36.58
N ASN A 462 -1.35 16.80 35.30
CA ASN A 462 -1.97 17.94 34.62
C ASN A 462 -3.50 17.80 34.50
N SER A 463 -4.05 16.58 34.58
CA SER A 463 -5.51 16.38 34.65
C SER A 463 -6.17 16.84 35.95
N GLU A 464 -5.39 17.01 37.03
CA GLU A 464 -5.89 17.48 38.33
C GLU A 464 -5.89 19.02 38.46
N ILE A 465 -5.18 19.71 37.57
CA ILE A 465 -5.08 21.18 37.55
C ILE A 465 -6.35 21.74 36.90
N LYS A 466 -7.35 22.06 37.72
CA LYS A 466 -8.62 22.68 37.28
C LYS A 466 -8.53 24.20 37.20
N THR A 467 -7.84 24.81 38.16
CA THR A 467 -7.63 26.25 38.28
C THR A 467 -6.21 26.49 38.75
N VAL A 468 -5.52 27.45 38.13
CA VAL A 468 -4.17 27.89 38.50
C VAL A 468 -4.17 29.40 38.67
N ALA A 469 -3.57 29.88 39.75
CA ALA A 469 -3.26 31.29 39.95
C ALA A 469 -1.77 31.49 39.71
N ASN A 470 -1.39 32.20 38.65
CA ASN A 470 -0.01 32.58 38.39
C ASN A 470 0.28 33.90 39.12
N LEU A 471 1.14 33.85 40.14
CA LEU A 471 1.47 34.98 41.03
C LEU A 471 2.62 35.83 40.49
N SER A 472 3.27 35.37 39.41
CA SER A 472 4.39 36.05 38.74
C SER A 472 4.06 36.53 37.33
N SER A 473 2.82 36.35 36.85
CA SER A 473 2.45 36.73 35.48
C SER A 473 2.26 38.24 35.31
N ARG A 474 3.10 38.85 34.46
CA ARG A 474 3.08 40.26 34.03
C ARG A 474 3.35 41.31 35.11
N TRP A 475 2.67 41.24 36.24
CA TRP A 475 2.87 42.13 37.39
C TRP A 475 2.63 41.34 38.67
N SER A 476 3.36 41.67 39.72
CA SER A 476 3.21 41.07 41.04
C SER A 476 3.00 42.17 42.07
N ARG A 477 2.23 41.87 43.12
CA ARG A 477 1.94 42.80 44.21
C ARG A 477 2.16 42.09 45.54
N VAL A 478 2.81 42.78 46.45
CA VAL A 478 2.99 42.35 47.83
C VAL A 478 2.18 43.27 48.73
N ASP A 479 1.23 42.71 49.47
CA ASP A 479 0.52 43.42 50.54
C ASP A 479 1.31 43.26 51.85
N LEU A 480 1.95 44.34 52.29
CA LEU A 480 2.73 44.36 53.51
C LEU A 480 1.86 44.81 54.68
N GLN A 481 1.70 43.94 55.69
CA GLN A 481 1.12 44.32 56.97
C GLN A 481 2.25 44.68 57.93
N ILE A 482 2.37 45.97 58.24
CA ILE A 482 3.41 46.49 59.14
C ILE A 482 2.77 46.71 60.52
N PRO A 483 3.04 45.84 61.51
CA PRO A 483 2.55 46.06 62.87
C PRO A 483 3.27 47.24 63.52
N ILE A 484 2.52 48.16 64.10
CA ILE A 484 3.04 49.30 64.87
C ILE A 484 2.70 49.13 66.36
N ALA A 485 3.58 49.60 67.25
CA ALA A 485 3.33 49.53 68.69
C ALA A 485 2.25 50.52 69.12
N TYR A 486 1.47 50.18 70.15
CA TYR A 486 0.30 50.97 70.58
C TYR A 486 0.65 52.40 71.06
N ASP A 487 1.88 52.63 71.51
CA ASP A 487 2.41 53.91 71.97
C ASP A 487 3.07 54.73 70.85
N THR A 488 3.06 54.22 69.62
CA THR A 488 3.66 54.90 68.46
C THR A 488 2.74 56.00 67.93
N ASP A 489 3.33 57.16 67.65
CA ASP A 489 2.68 58.24 66.90
C ASP A 489 2.34 57.76 65.47
N ILE A 490 1.04 57.60 65.20
CA ILE A 490 0.51 57.06 63.94
C ILE A 490 0.86 57.98 62.77
N ASP A 491 0.79 59.30 62.95
CA ASP A 491 1.08 60.27 61.90
C ASP A 491 2.56 60.21 61.51
N ARG A 492 3.44 60.06 62.50
CA ARG A 492 4.87 59.87 62.24
C ARG A 492 5.15 58.55 61.52
N ALA A 493 4.45 57.48 61.87
CA ALA A 493 4.59 56.18 61.22
C ALA A 493 4.11 56.19 59.76
N MET A 494 2.94 56.80 59.48
CA MET A 494 2.42 56.95 58.11
C MET A 494 3.37 57.78 57.24
N ASN A 495 3.85 58.92 57.75
CA ASN A 495 4.79 59.76 57.01
C ASN A 495 6.09 59.02 56.65
N LEU A 496 6.58 58.16 57.55
CA LEU A 496 7.77 57.35 57.28
C LEU A 496 7.51 56.30 56.19
N ILE A 497 6.36 55.62 56.24
CA ILE A 497 5.96 54.64 55.22
C ILE A 497 5.84 55.32 53.85
N ASP A 498 5.18 56.48 53.77
CA ASP A 498 5.05 57.25 52.53
C ASP A 498 6.41 57.69 51.98
N THR A 499 7.31 58.12 52.86
CA THR A 499 8.68 58.52 52.46
C THR A 499 9.43 57.34 51.86
N ILE A 500 9.40 56.17 52.52
CA ILE A 500 10.06 54.95 52.03
C ILE A 500 9.41 54.48 50.72
N GLY A 501 8.09 54.56 50.60
CA GLY A 501 7.38 54.21 49.36
C GLY A 501 7.82 55.07 48.18
N LEU A 502 7.97 56.38 48.38
CA LEU A 502 8.49 57.31 47.37
C LEU A 502 9.97 57.08 47.06
N GLU A 503 10.78 56.69 48.04
CA GLU A 503 12.19 56.34 47.82
C GLU A 503 12.31 55.04 46.99
N MET A 504 11.50 54.03 47.29
CA MET A 504 11.46 52.78 46.53
C MET A 504 11.01 53.00 45.09
N ASP A 505 9.97 53.83 44.86
CA ASP A 505 9.50 54.18 43.51
C ASP A 505 10.56 54.90 42.66
N ARG A 506 11.47 55.64 43.31
CA ARG A 506 12.56 56.39 42.65
C ARG A 506 13.84 55.58 42.47
N ASP A 507 13.97 54.43 43.12
CA ASP A 507 15.16 53.59 42.99
C ASP A 507 15.17 52.93 41.59
N PRO A 508 16.23 53.13 40.77
CA PRO A 508 16.35 52.53 39.44
C PRO A 508 16.14 51.02 39.42
N LYS A 509 16.44 50.30 40.52
CA LYS A 509 16.24 48.85 40.62
C LYS A 509 14.77 48.43 40.63
N TRP A 510 13.86 49.33 40.99
CA TRP A 510 12.41 49.07 41.05
C TRP A 510 11.64 49.68 39.86
N GLN A 511 12.33 50.43 38.99
CA GLN A 511 11.74 51.06 37.80
C GLN A 511 11.86 50.21 36.52
N GLU A 512 12.61 49.11 36.54
CA GLU A 512 12.67 48.16 35.42
C GLU A 512 11.49 47.16 35.51
N PRO A 513 10.66 47.03 34.46
CA PRO A 513 9.50 46.14 34.44
C PRO A 513 9.84 44.64 34.35
#